data_AF-A0A3N5X4S4-F1
#
_entry.id   AF-A0A3N5X4S4-F1
#
_cell.length_a   1.000
_cell.length_b   1.000
_cell.length_c   1.000
_cell.angle_alpha   90.00
_cell.angle_beta   90.00
_cell.angle_gamma   90.00
#
_symmetry.space_group_name_H-M   'P 1'
#
loop_
_entity.id
_entity.type
_entity.pdbx_description
1 polymer ?
#
loop_
_entity_poly.entity_id
_entity_poly.type
_entity_poly.pdbx_seq_one_letter_code
_entity_poly.pdbx_strand_id
1 'polypeptide(L)'
;MDGPIVGVYGIIIMFAVLFLLKIPAGFVMAIIGFLGVAYVTSFDAALDMLGTDLWNIFSSYGLTVIPMFILVGEFAHYGGYNNGLYNATYKWFGHYKGGLAI
;
A
#
# COMPACT_ATOMS: atom_id res chain seq x y z
N MET A 1 15.34 29.82 -13.13
CA MET A 1 16.57 29.01 -12.95
C MET A 1 16.43 27.81 -13.88
N ASP A 2 17.48 27.42 -14.60
CA ASP A 2 17.39 26.31 -15.55
C ASP A 2 16.84 25.06 -14.84
N GLY A 3 15.78 24.47 -15.41
CA GLY A 3 15.05 23.33 -14.83
C GLY A 3 15.92 22.21 -14.23
N PRO A 4 17.08 21.85 -14.82
CA PRO A 4 17.96 20.83 -14.26
C PRO A 4 18.55 21.19 -12.88
N ILE A 5 18.87 22.46 -12.64
CA ILE A 5 19.51 22.91 -11.39
C ILE A 5 18.53 22.82 -10.22
N VAL A 6 17.27 23.17 -10.46
CA VAL A 6 16.20 23.05 -9.45
C VAL A 6 15.99 21.61 -9.04
N GLY A 7 16.07 20.67 -10.00
CA GLY A 7 16.00 19.23 -9.72
C GLY A 7 17.15 18.74 -8.83
N VAL A 8 18.38 19.19 -9.09
CA VAL A 8 19.55 18.82 -8.27
C VAL A 8 19.40 19.31 -6.82
N TYR A 9 18.97 20.55 -6.61
CA TYR A 9 18.70 21.06 -5.26
C TYR A 9 17.57 20.29 -4.57
N GLY A 10 16.49 19.94 -5.28
CA GLY A 10 15.39 19.13 -4.75
C GLY A 10 15.85 17.76 -4.24
N ILE A 11 16.72 17.08 -4.99
CA ILE A 11 17.29 15.78 -4.60
C ILE A 11 18.16 15.92 -3.35
N ILE A 12 19.03 16.92 -3.28
CA ILE A 12 19.90 17.14 -2.12
C ILE A 12 19.07 17.42 -0.86
N ILE A 13 18.03 18.25 -0.98
CA ILE A 13 17.11 18.54 0.13
C ILE A 13 16.36 17.27 0.56
N MET A 14 15.95 16.42 -0.39
CA MET A 14 15.29 15.14 -0.10
C MET A 14 16.15 14.20 0.72
N PHE A 15 17.41 14.01 0.31
CA PHE A 15 18.34 13.20 1.07
C PHE A 15 18.64 13.81 2.44
N ALA A 16 18.83 15.13 2.53
CA ALA A 16 19.04 15.81 3.81
C ALA A 16 17.88 15.56 4.78
N VAL A 17 16.63 15.75 4.34
CA VAL A 17 15.45 15.53 5.20
C VAL A 17 15.33 14.07 5.61
N LEU A 18 15.58 13.12 4.70
CA LEU A 18 15.53 11.68 5.00
C LEU A 18 16.54 11.28 6.07
N PHE A 19 17.78 11.77 5.97
CA PHE A 19 18.84 11.44 6.93
C PHE A 19 18.68 12.15 8.28
N LEU A 20 18.18 13.40 8.30
CA LEU A 20 18.00 14.15 9.55
C LEU A 20 16.75 13.72 10.34
N LEU A 21 15.59 13.55 9.67
CA LEU A 21 14.32 13.31 10.37
C LEU A 21 14.02 11.82 10.59
N LYS A 22 14.72 10.89 9.91
CA LYS A 22 14.47 9.43 9.97
C LYS A 22 12.99 9.03 9.80
N ILE A 23 12.23 9.85 9.09
CA ILE A 23 10.83 9.57 8.75
C ILE A 23 10.77 8.65 7.52
N PRO A 24 9.67 7.89 7.34
CA PRO A 24 9.54 7.00 6.18
C PRO A 24 9.72 7.78 4.87
N ALA A 25 10.53 7.22 3.98
CA ALA A 25 10.93 7.89 2.73
C ALA A 25 9.73 8.34 1.88
N GLY A 26 8.62 7.60 1.93
CA GLY A 26 7.38 7.95 1.22
C GLY A 26 6.85 9.35 1.57
N PHE A 27 6.85 9.73 2.85
CA PHE A 27 6.38 11.07 3.26
C PHE A 27 7.33 12.18 2.79
N VAL A 28 8.64 11.91 2.84
CA VAL A 28 9.66 12.85 2.36
C VAL A 28 9.52 13.07 0.86
N MET A 29 9.38 11.99 0.11
CA MET A 29 9.19 12.02 -1.34
C MET A 29 7.90 12.76 -1.72
N ALA A 30 6.80 12.52 -1.01
CA ALA A 30 5.53 13.21 -1.25
C ALA A 30 5.64 14.73 -1.04
N ILE A 31 6.22 15.16 0.09
CA ILE A 31 6.34 16.59 0.42
C ILE A 31 7.28 17.31 -0.55
N ILE A 32 8.46 16.74 -0.81
CA ILE A 32 9.47 17.41 -1.64
C ILE A 32 9.10 17.35 -3.12
N GLY A 33 8.49 16.24 -3.57
CA GLY A 33 7.89 16.15 -4.89
C GLY A 33 6.80 17.20 -5.10
N PHE A 34 5.87 17.33 -4.15
CA PHE A 34 4.83 18.36 -4.19
C PHE A 34 5.39 19.79 -4.23
N LEU A 35 6.31 20.13 -3.32
CA LEU A 35 6.94 21.45 -3.26
C LEU A 35 7.76 21.76 -4.52
N GLY A 36 8.44 20.75 -5.09
CA GLY A 36 9.19 20.88 -6.33
C GLY A 36 8.29 21.18 -7.53
N VAL A 37 7.18 20.46 -7.68
CA VAL A 37 6.21 20.69 -8.76
C VAL A 37 5.49 22.04 -8.59
N ALA A 38 5.13 22.40 -7.35
CA ALA A 38 4.52 23.70 -7.05
C ALA A 38 5.42 24.88 -7.40
N TYR A 39 6.74 24.73 -7.20
CA TYR A 39 7.73 25.76 -7.50
C TYR A 39 8.06 25.89 -9.00
N VAL A 40 8.12 24.76 -9.72
CA VAL A 40 8.50 24.74 -11.14
C VAL A 40 7.33 25.06 -12.07
N THR A 41 6.15 24.55 -11.77
CA THR A 41 4.97 24.65 -12.65
C THR A 41 4.00 25.70 -12.12
N SER A 42 3.21 25.35 -11.11
CA SER A 42 2.27 26.22 -10.40
C SER A 42 1.66 25.45 -9.23
N PHE A 43 1.10 26.18 -8.26
CA PHE A 43 0.43 25.56 -7.11
C PHE A 43 -0.80 24.74 -7.52
N ASP A 44 -1.59 25.26 -8.48
CA ASP A 44 -2.77 24.56 -8.99
C ASP A 44 -2.41 23.25 -9.70
N ALA A 45 -1.34 23.25 -10.50
CA ALA A 45 -0.86 22.04 -11.17
C ALA A 45 -0.35 20.98 -10.17
N ALA A 46 0.30 21.41 -9.09
CA ALA A 46 0.76 20.50 -8.05
C ALA A 46 -0.40 19.85 -7.29
N LEU A 47 -1.47 20.59 -7.02
CA LEU A 47 -2.69 20.05 -6.39
C LEU A 47 -3.44 19.08 -7.30
N ASP A 48 -3.58 19.42 -8.58
CA ASP A 48 -4.24 18.57 -9.57
C ASP A 48 -3.49 17.25 -9.77
N MET A 49 -2.15 17.31 -9.80
CA MET A 49 -1.30 16.12 -9.88
C MET A 49 -1.46 15.22 -8.65
N LEU A 50 -1.47 15.78 -7.43
CA LEU A 50 -1.71 15.01 -6.21
C LEU A 50 -3.08 14.31 -6.24
N GLY A 51 -4.13 14.99 -6.68
CA GLY A 51 -5.47 14.40 -6.79
C GLY A 51 -5.51 13.23 -7.77
N THR A 52 -4.88 13.41 -8.94
CA THR A 52 -4.81 12.39 -9.98
C THR A 52 -3.98 11.19 -9.55
N ASP A 53 -2.83 11.40 -8.92
CA ASP A 53 -1.95 10.32 -8.44
C ASP A 53 -2.62 9.51 -7.34
N LEU A 54 -3.28 10.17 -6.38
CA LEU A 54 -4.06 9.47 -5.36
C LEU A 54 -5.17 8.64 -5.99
N TRP A 55 -5.92 9.20 -6.94
CA TRP A 55 -6.97 8.46 -7.64
C TRP A 55 -6.42 7.22 -8.34
N ASN A 56 -5.27 7.34 -9.01
CA ASN A 56 -4.61 6.22 -9.70
C ASN A 56 -4.17 5.12 -8.72
N ILE A 57 -3.65 5.50 -7.54
CA ILE A 57 -3.25 4.52 -6.51
C ILE A 57 -4.49 3.80 -5.97
N PHE A 58 -5.54 4.54 -5.58
CA PHE A 58 -6.77 3.96 -5.03
C PHE A 58 -7.55 3.13 -6.03
N SER A 59 -7.48 3.48 -7.32
CA SER A 59 -8.09 2.73 -8.42
C SER A 59 -7.21 1.60 -8.94
N SER A 60 -6.04 1.37 -8.32
CA SER A 60 -5.14 0.30 -8.72
C SER A 60 -5.75 -1.07 -8.43
N TYR A 61 -5.63 -1.96 -9.41
CA TYR A 61 -6.05 -3.35 -9.30
C TYR A 61 -5.46 -4.07 -8.07
N GLY A 62 -4.25 -3.68 -7.65
CA GLY A 62 -3.59 -4.26 -6.48
C GLY A 62 -4.37 -4.06 -5.18
N LEU A 63 -5.04 -2.91 -5.01
CA LEU A 63 -5.84 -2.66 -3.81
C LEU A 63 -7.17 -3.41 -3.85
N THR A 64 -7.71 -3.72 -5.04
CA THR A 64 -8.93 -4.55 -5.19
C THR A 64 -8.74 -5.98 -4.70
N VAL A 65 -7.51 -6.49 -4.71
CA VAL A 65 -7.21 -7.85 -4.22
C VAL A 65 -7.53 -7.99 -2.72
N ILE A 66 -7.33 -6.94 -1.93
CA ILE A 66 -7.54 -6.97 -0.47
C ILE A 66 -9.04 -7.17 -0.13
N PRO A 67 -9.99 -6.35 -0.61
CA PRO A 67 -11.41 -6.58 -0.41
C PRO A 67 -11.89 -7.93 -0.96
N MET A 68 -11.39 -8.36 -2.12
CA MET A 68 -11.78 -9.62 -2.72
C MET A 68 -11.33 -10.82 -1.87
N PHE A 69 -10.15 -10.76 -1.28
CA PHE A 69 -9.67 -11.79 -0.35
C PHE A 69 -10.55 -11.89 0.90
N ILE A 70 -10.92 -10.74 1.47
CA ILE A 70 -11.84 -10.67 2.61
C ILE A 70 -13.21 -11.25 2.22
N LEU A 71 -13.73 -10.88 1.05
CA LEU A 71 -15.02 -11.36 0.55
C LEU A 71 -15.05 -12.89 0.37
N VAL A 72 -14.00 -13.46 -0.21
CA VAL A 72 -13.86 -14.92 -0.35
C VAL A 72 -13.79 -15.61 1.02
N GLY A 73 -13.08 -15.00 1.98
CA GLY A 73 -13.04 -15.48 3.37
C GLY A 73 -14.43 -15.53 4.00
N GLU A 74 -15.22 -14.47 3.83
CA GLU A 74 -16.60 -14.40 4.33
C GLU A 74 -17.52 -15.41 3.63
N PHE A 75 -17.41 -15.57 2.30
CA PHE A 75 -18.18 -16.60 1.60
C PHE A 75 -17.85 -18.02 2.08
N ALA A 76 -16.57 -18.32 2.33
CA ALA A 76 -16.16 -19.61 2.87
C ALA A 76 -16.69 -19.82 4.31
N HIS A 77 -16.74 -18.76 5.11
CA HIS A 77 -17.27 -18.78 6.47
C HIS A 77 -18.78 -19.02 6.49
N TYR A 78 -19.56 -18.15 5.82
CA TYR A 78 -21.02 -18.25 5.78
C TYR A 78 -21.54 -19.46 4.99
N GLY A 79 -20.80 -19.91 3.97
CA GLY A 79 -21.11 -21.13 3.22
C GLY A 79 -20.92 -22.43 4.01
N GLY A 80 -20.49 -22.35 5.28
CA GLY A 80 -20.25 -23.52 6.13
C GLY A 80 -19.04 -24.37 5.70
N TYR A 81 -18.22 -23.86 4.78
CA TYR A 81 -17.08 -24.60 4.25
C TYR A 81 -16.01 -24.82 5.32
N ASN A 82 -15.85 -23.86 6.25
CA ASN A 82 -14.96 -23.99 7.40
C ASN A 82 -15.24 -25.26 8.22
N ASN A 83 -16.52 -25.57 8.50
CA ASN A 83 -16.90 -26.76 9.25
C ASN A 83 -16.68 -28.05 8.44
N GLY A 84 -16.94 -28.00 7.14
CA GLY A 84 -16.69 -29.12 6.22
C GLY A 84 -15.20 -29.47 6.11
N LEU A 85 -14.35 -28.46 5.95
CA LEU A 85 -12.89 -28.59 5.93
C LEU A 85 -12.36 -29.11 7.26
N TYR A 86 -12.86 -28.59 8.38
CA TYR A 86 -12.46 -29.07 9.70
C TYR A 86 -12.81 -30.55 9.89
N ASN A 87 -14.04 -30.95 9.53
CA ASN A 87 -14.47 -32.34 9.63
C ASN A 87 -13.71 -33.28 8.68
N ALA A 88 -13.40 -32.84 7.45
CA ALA A 88 -12.59 -33.61 6.51
C ALA A 88 -11.17 -33.83 7.05
N THR A 89 -10.54 -32.77 7.54
CA THR A 89 -9.22 -32.83 8.20
C THR A 89 -9.27 -33.71 9.45
N TYR A 90 -10.36 -33.64 10.23
CA TYR A 90 -10.57 -34.49 11.40
C TYR A 90 -10.64 -35.97 11.07
N LYS A 91 -11.36 -36.33 10.01
CA LYS A 91 -11.44 -37.72 9.57
C LYS A 91 -10.11 -38.25 9.04
N TRP A 92 -9.27 -37.42 8.45
CA TRP A 92 -7.96 -37.87 7.96
C TRP A 92 -6.90 -37.95 9.05
N PHE A 93 -6.78 -36.92 9.89
CA PHE A 93 -5.67 -36.79 10.83
C PHE A 93 -6.06 -37.04 12.29
N GLY A 94 -7.34 -37.01 12.65
CA GLY A 94 -7.82 -37.21 14.02
C GLY A 94 -7.57 -38.62 14.59
N HIS A 95 -7.25 -39.59 13.75
CA HIS A 95 -6.87 -40.96 14.18
C HIS A 95 -5.48 -41.04 14.82
N TYR A 96 -4.63 -40.03 14.62
CA TYR A 96 -3.31 -39.96 15.26
C TYR A 96 -3.39 -39.13 16.55
N LYS A 97 -2.80 -39.63 17.65
CA LYS A 97 -2.71 -38.85 18.91
C LYS A 97 -2.00 -37.52 18.64
N GLY A 98 -2.74 -36.42 18.77
CA GLY A 98 -2.26 -35.07 18.51
C GLY A 98 -2.54 -34.50 17.10
N GLY A 99 -3.21 -35.26 16.22
CA GLY A 99 -3.33 -34.93 14.79
C GLY A 99 -4.14 -33.67 14.41
N LEU A 100 -4.85 -33.08 15.36
CA LEU A 100 -5.55 -31.80 15.22
C LEU A 100 -5.31 -30.88 16.41
N ALA A 101 -4.33 -31.23 17.25
CA ALA A 101 -4.27 -30.72 18.60
C ALA A 101 -4.25 -29.19 18.63
N ILE A 102 -5.29 -28.66 19.23
CA ILE A 102 -5.26 -28.53 20.70
C ILE A 102 -5.65 -29.87 21.33
#